data_AF-A0A9E1WAF8-F1
#
_entry.id   AF-A0A9E1WAF8-F1
#
_cell.length_a   1.000
_cell.length_b   1.000
_cell.length_c   1.000
_cell.angle_alpha   90.00
_cell.angle_beta   90.00
_cell.angle_gamma   90.00
#
_symmetry.space_group_name_H-M   'P 1'
#
loop_
_entity.id
_entity.type
_entity.pdbx_description
1 polymer ?
#
loop_
_entity_poly.entity_id
_entity_poly.type
_entity_poly.pdbx_seq_one_letter_code
_entity_poly.pdbx_strand_id
1 'polypeptide(L)'
;MERLVNIKLAELTPTIRALSDAGGTVDDASWIRRGGNASLLVRFIHETRKLVKTNPFEQTVELQMRRLQEQNDLGNWGISEDVLIQLSQTAPKWPEGREAYRVFKLRFGEGRDGMIQTFEAHAAAIERVHSKYWRWENVLSGNHQYQGQDVDRLRLLAGNDSHKPVVEWAIISDLSAHRSRESVADVRNSNSLADEGLTLAWLNPERVAAIDYKEWCAWFCAGYELNIPGRDSRQRVVLVDLRLHDGATRLHARWCSNTYVGASVPSVG
;
A
#
# COMPACT_ATOMS: atom_id res chain seq x y z
N MET A 1 -24.33 -0.11 -27.63
CA MET A 1 -24.65 -1.01 -26.50
C MET A 1 -24.89 -2.37 -27.11
N GLU A 2 -23.88 -3.25 -27.13
CA GLU A 2 -24.07 -4.61 -27.63
C GLU A 2 -25.06 -5.35 -26.71
N ARG A 3 -26.16 -5.82 -27.28
CA ARG A 3 -27.09 -6.70 -26.55
C ARG A 3 -26.38 -8.03 -26.26
N LEU A 4 -26.69 -8.64 -25.12
CA LEU A 4 -26.31 -10.01 -24.71
C LEU A 4 -26.87 -11.06 -25.70
N VAL A 5 -26.36 -11.11 -26.93
CA VAL A 5 -26.88 -12.02 -27.97
C VAL A 5 -25.92 -13.15 -28.28
N ASN A 6 -24.67 -13.11 -27.82
CA ASN A 6 -23.71 -14.20 -28.05
C ASN A 6 -22.91 -14.51 -26.77
N ILE A 7 -23.47 -15.34 -25.88
CA ILE A 7 -22.66 -16.04 -24.89
C ILE A 7 -22.37 -17.44 -25.45
N LYS A 8 -21.09 -17.77 -25.67
CA LYS A 8 -20.73 -19.11 -26.17
C LYS A 8 -20.99 -20.15 -25.07
N LEU A 9 -21.43 -21.35 -25.43
CA LEU A 9 -21.71 -22.44 -24.47
C LEU A 9 -20.49 -22.75 -23.55
N ALA A 10 -19.28 -22.57 -24.09
CA ALA A 10 -18.02 -22.73 -23.35
C ALA A 10 -17.80 -21.67 -22.25
N GLU A 11 -18.39 -20.48 -22.38
CA GLU A 11 -18.31 -19.39 -21.40
C GLU A 11 -19.38 -19.52 -20.31
N LEU A 12 -20.45 -20.29 -20.57
CA LEU A 12 -21.52 -20.56 -19.60
C LEU A 12 -21.13 -21.59 -18.55
N THR A 13 -20.31 -22.59 -18.90
CA THR A 13 -19.96 -23.69 -17.98
C THR A 13 -19.23 -23.21 -16.71
N PRO A 14 -18.23 -22.32 -16.77
CA PRO A 14 -17.57 -21.79 -15.57
C PRO A 14 -18.50 -20.93 -14.72
N THR A 15 -19.35 -20.11 -15.34
CA THR A 15 -20.33 -19.27 -14.64
C THR A 15 -21.39 -20.11 -13.93
N ILE A 16 -21.89 -21.18 -14.56
CA ILE A 16 -22.85 -22.10 -13.95
C ILE A 16 -22.22 -22.85 -12.76
N ARG A 17 -20.95 -23.27 -12.86
CA ARG A 17 -20.22 -23.86 -11.73
C ARG A 17 -20.08 -22.87 -10.57
N ALA A 18 -19.62 -21.65 -10.85
CA ALA A 18 -19.48 -20.62 -9.82
C ALA A 18 -20.81 -20.28 -9.13
N LEU A 19 -21.92 -20.27 -9.88
CA LEU A 19 -23.26 -20.08 -9.31
C LEU A 19 -23.68 -21.27 -8.45
N SER A 20 -23.42 -22.51 -8.89
CA SER A 20 -23.69 -23.73 -8.11
C SER A 20 -22.85 -23.79 -6.83
N ASP A 21 -21.57 -23.46 -6.90
CA ASP A 21 -20.66 -23.43 -5.75
C ASP A 21 -21.05 -22.34 -4.73
N ALA A 22 -21.66 -21.25 -5.22
CA ALA A 22 -22.25 -20.21 -4.39
C ALA A 22 -23.66 -20.57 -3.85
N GLY A 23 -24.15 -21.79 -4.11
CA GLY A 23 -25.44 -22.29 -3.63
C GLY A 23 -26.65 -21.88 -4.47
N GLY A 24 -26.45 -21.38 -5.69
CA GLY A 24 -27.53 -20.99 -6.59
C GLY A 24 -28.39 -22.18 -7.03
N THR A 25 -29.70 -22.01 -6.98
CA THR A 25 -30.70 -23.06 -7.20
C THR A 25 -31.56 -22.81 -8.45
N VAL A 26 -32.35 -23.81 -8.82
CA VAL A 26 -33.38 -23.69 -9.88
C VAL A 26 -34.49 -22.71 -9.50
N ASP A 27 -34.72 -22.52 -8.21
CA ASP A 27 -35.67 -21.55 -7.67
C ASP A 27 -35.17 -20.12 -7.84
N ASP A 28 -33.86 -19.88 -7.63
CA ASP A 28 -33.22 -18.59 -7.92
C ASP A 28 -33.32 -18.24 -9.40
N ALA A 29 -33.09 -19.22 -10.28
CA ALA A 29 -33.24 -19.03 -11.73
C ALA A 29 -34.70 -18.69 -12.11
N SER A 30 -35.66 -19.31 -11.45
CA SER A 30 -37.10 -19.04 -11.66
C SER A 30 -37.49 -17.68 -11.11
N TRP A 31 -36.93 -17.25 -9.97
CA TRP A 31 -37.12 -15.93 -9.39
C TRP A 31 -36.58 -14.82 -10.30
N ILE A 32 -35.39 -14.98 -10.87
CA ILE A 32 -34.77 -14.00 -11.80
C ILE A 32 -35.64 -13.79 -13.04
N ARG A 33 -36.27 -14.85 -13.57
CA ARG A 33 -37.14 -14.80 -14.77
C ARG A 33 -38.48 -14.12 -14.53
N ARG A 34 -38.90 -13.91 -13.27
CA ARG A 34 -40.12 -13.15 -12.96
C ARG A 34 -39.89 -11.67 -13.26
N GLY A 35 -40.92 -11.01 -13.81
CA GLY A 35 -40.83 -9.63 -14.29
C GLY A 35 -40.24 -8.67 -13.25
N GLY A 36 -39.26 -7.86 -13.66
CA GLY A 36 -38.60 -6.86 -12.81
C GLY A 36 -37.42 -7.37 -11.95
N ASN A 37 -37.28 -8.67 -11.73
CA ASN A 37 -36.21 -9.21 -10.87
C ASN A 37 -34.84 -9.25 -11.57
N ALA A 38 -34.81 -9.52 -12.87
CA ALA A 38 -33.57 -9.43 -13.65
C ALA A 38 -32.97 -8.01 -13.60
N SER A 39 -33.79 -6.95 -13.64
CA SER A 39 -33.31 -5.58 -13.48
C SER A 39 -32.79 -5.29 -12.07
N LEU A 40 -33.38 -5.88 -11.03
CA LEU A 40 -32.88 -5.78 -9.66
C LEU A 40 -31.53 -6.47 -9.51
N LEU A 41 -31.35 -7.66 -10.09
CA LEU A 41 -30.07 -8.38 -10.08
C LEU A 41 -29.00 -7.61 -10.87
N VAL A 42 -29.34 -7.07 -12.05
CA VAL A 42 -28.42 -6.24 -12.83
C VAL A 42 -28.04 -4.99 -12.05
N ARG A 43 -29.00 -4.33 -11.40
CA ARG A 43 -28.76 -3.16 -10.55
C ARG A 43 -27.87 -3.52 -9.35
N PHE A 44 -28.17 -4.61 -8.66
CA PHE A 44 -27.33 -5.14 -7.57
C PHE A 44 -25.91 -5.41 -8.06
N ILE A 45 -25.72 -6.14 -9.16
CA ILE A 45 -24.41 -6.39 -9.75
C ILE A 45 -23.68 -5.08 -10.08
N HIS A 46 -24.37 -4.08 -10.63
CA HIS A 46 -23.76 -2.77 -10.92
C HIS A 46 -23.39 -2.01 -9.64
N GLU A 47 -24.26 -1.98 -8.64
CA GLU A 47 -24.02 -1.34 -7.34
C GLU A 47 -22.89 -2.05 -6.59
N THR A 48 -22.88 -3.38 -6.54
CA THR A 48 -21.80 -4.18 -5.96
C THR A 48 -20.49 -3.99 -6.72
N ARG A 49 -20.50 -3.98 -8.06
CA ARG A 49 -19.30 -3.67 -8.86
C ARG A 49 -18.79 -2.25 -8.61
N LYS A 50 -19.68 -1.28 -8.39
CA LYS A 50 -19.30 0.08 -8.03
C LYS A 50 -18.65 0.11 -6.64
N LEU A 51 -19.27 -0.53 -5.65
CA LEU A 51 -18.73 -0.64 -4.28
C LEU A 51 -17.38 -1.37 -4.25
N VAL A 52 -17.19 -2.40 -5.07
CA VAL A 52 -15.91 -3.13 -5.20
C VAL A 52 -14.83 -2.29 -5.89
N LYS A 53 -15.20 -1.26 -6.66
CA LYS A 53 -14.25 -0.37 -7.37
C LYS A 53 -13.93 0.92 -6.62
N THR A 54 -14.77 1.34 -5.68
CA THR A 54 -14.55 2.57 -4.89
C THR A 54 -13.57 2.30 -3.75
N ASN A 55 -12.62 3.21 -3.53
CA ASN A 55 -11.76 3.17 -2.36
C ASN A 55 -12.55 3.66 -1.13
N PRO A 56 -12.80 2.82 -0.11
CA PRO A 56 -13.53 3.25 1.09
C PRO A 56 -12.70 4.17 2.01
N PHE A 57 -11.42 4.34 1.71
CA PHE A 57 -10.47 5.21 2.42
C PHE A 57 -10.10 6.45 1.59
N GLU A 58 -10.92 6.83 0.61
CA GLU A 58 -10.76 8.06 -0.15
C GLU A 58 -10.71 9.28 0.78
N GLN A 59 -9.71 10.14 0.57
CA GLN A 59 -9.49 11.35 1.36
C GLN A 59 -9.56 12.58 0.47
N THR A 60 -10.16 13.66 0.98
CA THR A 60 -10.11 14.96 0.30
C THR A 60 -8.69 15.53 0.33
N VAL A 61 -8.41 16.48 -0.58
CA VAL A 61 -7.11 17.17 -0.61
C VAL A 61 -6.87 17.91 0.70
N GLU A 62 -7.91 18.56 1.23
CA GLU A 62 -7.85 19.37 2.46
C GLU A 62 -7.45 18.50 3.66
N LEU A 63 -8.00 17.30 3.77
CA LEU A 63 -7.63 16.36 4.83
C LEU A 63 -6.16 15.93 4.72
N GLN A 64 -5.70 15.62 3.50
CA GLN A 64 -4.30 15.21 3.27
C GLN A 64 -3.31 16.34 3.55
N MET A 65 -3.63 17.56 3.11
CA MET A 65 -2.81 18.74 3.37
C MET A 65 -2.77 19.10 4.84
N ARG A 66 -3.90 18.99 5.57
CA ARG A 66 -3.93 19.19 7.02
C ARG A 66 -3.02 18.18 7.74
N ARG A 67 -3.12 16.89 7.40
CA ARG A 67 -2.25 15.84 7.98
C ARG A 67 -0.77 16.09 7.64
N LEU A 68 -0.47 16.56 6.43
CA LEU A 68 0.89 16.94 6.05
C LEU A 68 1.41 18.12 6.88
N GLN A 69 0.62 19.19 7.05
CA GLN A 69 0.98 20.35 7.88
C GLN A 69 1.25 19.93 9.32
N GLU A 70 0.34 19.14 9.92
CA GLU A 70 0.51 18.63 11.28
C GLU A 70 1.83 17.85 11.43
N GLN A 71 2.18 17.00 10.47
CA GLN A 71 3.44 16.26 10.51
C GLN A 71 4.67 17.12 10.22
N ASN A 72 4.55 18.12 9.35
CA ASN A 72 5.60 19.10 9.08
C ASN A 72 5.97 19.88 10.35
N ASP A 73 4.95 20.30 11.11
CA ASP A 73 5.12 21.04 12.37
C ASP A 73 5.69 20.14 13.47
N LEU A 74 5.08 18.97 13.71
CA LEU A 74 5.52 18.01 14.74
C LEU A 74 6.89 17.41 14.44
N GLY A 75 7.20 17.19 13.17
CA GLY A 75 8.48 16.65 12.71
C GLY A 75 9.56 17.70 12.51
N ASN A 76 9.21 18.99 12.59
CA ASN A 76 10.07 20.12 12.23
C ASN A 76 10.77 19.90 10.87
N TRP A 77 10.00 19.48 9.87
CA TRP A 77 10.56 19.09 8.55
C TRP A 77 10.97 20.30 7.71
N GLY A 78 10.47 21.50 8.04
CA GLY A 78 10.84 22.73 7.37
C GLY A 78 10.29 22.87 5.96
N ILE A 79 9.22 22.15 5.60
CA ILE A 79 8.48 22.38 4.36
C ILE A 79 7.82 23.76 4.47
N SER A 80 8.13 24.66 3.54
CA SER A 80 7.62 26.03 3.57
C SER A 80 6.14 26.10 3.22
N GLU A 81 5.48 27.16 3.68
CA GLU A 81 4.08 27.45 3.37
C GLU A 81 3.84 27.56 1.86
N ASP A 82 4.75 28.19 1.12
CA ASP A 82 4.67 28.30 -0.35
C ASP A 82 4.61 26.93 -1.03
N VAL A 83 5.43 25.98 -0.57
CA VAL A 83 5.44 24.60 -1.11
C VAL A 83 4.12 23.90 -0.79
N LEU A 84 3.58 24.08 0.41
CA LEU A 84 2.30 23.48 0.80
C LEU A 84 1.12 24.07 0.02
N ILE A 85 1.12 25.39 -0.22
CA ILE A 85 0.13 26.04 -1.08
C ILE A 85 0.22 25.48 -2.50
N GLN A 86 1.42 25.41 -3.09
CA GLN A 86 1.60 24.85 -4.43
C GLN A 86 1.14 23.39 -4.51
N LEU A 87 1.46 22.58 -3.49
CA LEU A 87 1.05 21.19 -3.43
C LEU A 87 -0.48 21.06 -3.35
N SER A 88 -1.16 21.90 -2.57
CA SER A 88 -2.63 21.90 -2.50
C SER A 88 -3.31 22.20 -3.85
N GLN A 89 -2.69 23.07 -4.67
CA GLN A 89 -3.21 23.49 -5.98
C GLN A 89 -2.94 22.48 -7.10
N THR A 90 -1.92 21.64 -6.93
CA THR A 90 -1.45 20.66 -7.93
C THR A 90 -1.92 19.24 -7.64
N ALA A 91 -2.84 19.06 -6.68
CA ALA A 91 -3.32 17.75 -6.29
C ALA A 91 -3.97 17.00 -7.47
N PRO A 92 -3.46 15.82 -7.85
CA PRO A 92 -4.10 15.00 -8.87
C PRO A 92 -5.47 14.53 -8.38
N LYS A 93 -6.33 14.15 -9.32
CA LYS A 93 -7.61 13.50 -8.97
C LYS A 93 -7.34 12.23 -8.19
N TRP A 94 -8.28 11.84 -7.33
CA TRP A 94 -8.20 10.55 -6.66
C TRP A 94 -8.14 9.42 -7.71
N PRO A 95 -7.17 8.50 -7.62
CA PRO A 95 -7.01 7.46 -8.63
C PRO A 95 -8.14 6.43 -8.56
N GLU A 96 -8.48 5.85 -9.71
CA GLU A 96 -9.51 4.80 -9.78
C GLU A 96 -8.99 3.48 -9.20
N GLY A 97 -9.82 2.82 -8.38
CA GLY A 97 -9.53 1.49 -7.83
C GLY A 97 -9.70 1.43 -6.31
N ARG A 98 -10.10 0.26 -5.80
CA ARG A 98 -10.36 0.02 -4.37
C ARG A 98 -9.13 0.26 -3.50
N GLU A 99 -7.95 -0.04 -4.03
CA GLU A 99 -6.65 0.01 -3.34
C GLU A 99 -5.72 1.03 -4.02
N ALA A 100 -6.27 1.98 -4.76
CA ALA A 100 -5.52 3.05 -5.40
C ALA A 100 -5.49 4.28 -4.49
N TYR A 101 -4.31 4.90 -4.33
CA TYR A 101 -4.09 6.02 -3.42
C TYR A 101 -3.32 7.15 -4.06
N ARG A 102 -3.78 8.38 -3.84
CA ARG A 102 -2.96 9.58 -3.96
C ARG A 102 -2.23 9.79 -2.63
N VAL A 103 -0.92 9.91 -2.67
CA VAL A 103 -0.05 10.08 -1.49
C VAL A 103 1.01 11.14 -1.75
N PHE A 104 1.81 11.47 -0.74
CA PHE A 104 2.99 12.31 -0.93
C PHE A 104 4.26 11.47 -1.09
N LYS A 105 5.11 11.86 -2.04
CA LYS A 105 6.52 11.48 -2.04
C LYS A 105 7.27 12.61 -1.37
N LEU A 106 7.73 12.33 -0.15
CA LEU A 106 8.48 13.27 0.68
C LEU A 106 9.87 12.70 0.88
N ARG A 107 10.89 13.46 0.49
CA ARG A 107 12.30 13.11 0.71
C ARG A 107 13.03 14.31 1.24
N PHE A 108 13.86 14.05 2.25
CA PHE A 108 14.73 15.04 2.88
C PHE A 108 16.18 14.69 2.58
N GLY A 109 17.02 15.71 2.42
CA GLY A 109 18.44 15.56 2.13
C GLY A 109 18.73 14.83 0.81
N GLU A 110 20.01 14.54 0.57
CA GLU A 110 20.48 13.87 -0.64
C GLU A 110 21.27 12.60 -0.34
N GLY A 111 21.26 11.68 -1.31
CA GLY A 111 22.07 10.48 -1.27
C GLY A 111 21.71 9.57 -0.10
N ARG A 112 22.73 8.89 0.43
CA ARG A 112 22.56 7.95 1.55
C ARG A 112 22.04 8.63 2.82
N ASP A 113 22.60 9.77 3.19
CA ASP A 113 22.25 10.41 4.45
C ASP A 113 20.84 11.03 4.39
N GLY A 114 20.45 11.55 3.23
CA GLY A 114 19.07 11.97 2.97
C GLY A 114 18.07 10.81 3.03
N MET A 115 18.42 9.65 2.49
CA MET A 115 17.59 8.44 2.59
C MET A 115 17.38 8.03 4.05
N ILE A 116 18.44 8.05 4.86
CA ILE A 116 18.36 7.76 6.30
C ILE A 116 17.44 8.76 7.00
N GLN A 117 17.66 10.06 6.75
CA GLN A 117 16.83 11.13 7.31
C GLN A 117 15.36 10.95 6.94
N THR A 118 15.07 10.61 5.69
CA THR A 118 13.73 10.37 5.17
C THR A 118 13.06 9.18 5.84
N PHE A 119 13.76 8.06 5.93
CA PHE A 119 13.25 6.85 6.56
C PHE A 119 12.89 7.09 8.03
N GLU A 120 13.78 7.73 8.79
CA GLU A 120 13.54 8.01 10.21
C GLU A 120 12.44 9.04 10.43
N ALA A 121 12.35 10.08 9.59
CA ALA A 121 11.26 11.05 9.64
C ALA A 121 9.89 10.39 9.46
N HIS A 122 9.78 9.44 8.51
CA HIS A 122 8.55 8.71 8.29
C HIS A 122 8.25 7.68 9.39
N ALA A 123 9.26 6.97 9.91
CA ALA A 123 9.06 6.05 11.02
C ALA A 123 8.52 6.77 12.27
N ALA A 124 9.06 7.96 12.57
CA ALA A 124 8.56 8.80 13.66
C ALA A 124 7.14 9.35 13.38
N ALA A 125 6.80 9.68 12.13
CA ALA A 125 5.45 10.09 11.76
C ALA A 125 4.41 8.97 11.95
N ILE A 126 4.77 7.73 11.60
CA ILE A 126 3.94 6.54 11.85
C ILE A 126 3.71 6.37 13.35
N GLU A 127 4.78 6.45 14.15
CA GLU A 127 4.68 6.35 15.61
C GLU A 127 3.72 7.40 16.20
N ARG A 128 3.75 8.64 15.70
CA ARG A 128 2.89 9.73 16.20
C ARG A 128 1.39 9.50 15.97
N VAL A 129 1.00 8.85 14.87
CA VAL A 129 -0.42 8.70 14.51
C VAL A 129 -1.03 7.36 14.97
N HIS A 130 -0.21 6.38 15.30
CA HIS A 130 -0.66 5.04 15.70
C HIS A 130 -0.55 4.86 17.21
N SER A 131 -1.69 4.70 17.90
CA SER A 131 -1.75 4.54 19.36
C SER A 131 -0.93 3.35 19.89
N LYS A 132 -0.76 2.31 19.07
CA LYS A 132 0.12 1.18 19.32
C LYS A 132 1.06 1.04 18.13
N TYR A 133 2.29 1.49 18.30
CA TYR A 133 3.35 1.34 17.32
C TYR A 133 4.42 0.38 17.84
N TRP A 134 4.89 -0.49 16.95
CA TRP A 134 6.04 -1.34 17.23
C TRP A 134 6.97 -1.39 16.02
N ARG A 135 8.22 -0.98 16.22
CA ARG A 135 9.28 -1.13 15.23
C ARG A 135 10.15 -2.32 15.61
N TRP A 136 10.37 -3.24 14.66
CA TRP A 136 11.27 -4.36 14.89
C TRP A 136 12.70 -3.84 15.10
N GLU A 137 13.43 -4.36 16.10
CA GLU A 137 14.74 -3.85 16.51
C GLU A 137 15.83 -3.96 15.43
N ASN A 138 15.59 -4.76 14.39
CA ASN A 138 16.51 -4.89 13.26
C ASN A 138 16.16 -4.02 12.05
N VAL A 139 15.01 -3.32 12.07
CA VAL A 139 14.67 -2.30 11.07
C VAL A 139 15.41 -1.03 11.45
N LEU A 140 16.67 -0.95 11.08
CA LEU A 140 17.58 0.13 11.44
C LEU A 140 18.02 0.87 10.17
N SER A 141 18.17 2.19 10.24
CA SER A 141 18.78 3.00 9.20
C SER A 141 20.22 3.39 9.58
N GLY A 142 21.07 3.65 8.60
CA GLY A 142 22.45 4.06 8.83
C GLY A 142 23.40 2.93 9.24
N ASN A 143 24.55 3.31 9.82
CA ASN A 143 25.58 2.36 10.26
C ASN A 143 25.30 1.92 11.69
N HIS A 144 25.34 0.62 11.93
CA HIS A 144 25.21 0.03 13.26
C HIS A 144 26.30 -1.01 13.50
N GLN A 145 26.83 -1.02 14.71
CA GLN A 145 27.88 -1.95 15.12
C GLN A 145 27.36 -3.40 15.13
N TYR A 146 28.11 -4.29 14.48
CA TYR A 146 27.91 -5.74 14.54
C TYR A 146 29.27 -6.43 14.55
N GLN A 147 29.54 -7.22 15.60
CA GLN A 147 30.82 -7.92 15.78
C GLN A 147 32.06 -7.01 15.62
N GLY A 148 31.97 -5.77 16.11
CA GLY A 148 33.06 -4.79 16.05
C GLY A 148 33.25 -4.09 14.69
N GLN A 149 32.31 -4.26 13.76
CA GLN A 149 32.32 -3.57 12.47
C GLN A 149 31.05 -2.74 12.29
N ASP A 150 31.19 -1.55 11.70
CA ASP A 150 30.04 -0.77 11.27
C ASP A 150 29.40 -1.40 10.04
N VAL A 151 28.11 -1.69 10.14
CA VAL A 151 27.34 -2.25 9.02
C VAL A 151 26.23 -1.30 8.62
N ASP A 152 26.22 -0.91 7.36
CA ASP A 152 25.14 -0.15 6.75
C ASP A 152 23.86 -1.00 6.67
N ARG A 153 22.81 -0.56 7.36
CA ARG A 153 21.60 -1.35 7.65
C ARG A 153 20.49 -1.18 6.64
N LEU A 154 20.42 -0.06 5.92
CA LEU A 154 19.34 0.27 5.00
C LEU A 154 19.89 0.89 3.73
N ARG A 155 19.30 0.56 2.57
CA ARG A 155 19.56 1.25 1.31
C ARG A 155 18.32 1.26 0.43
N LEU A 156 18.33 2.11 -0.59
CA LEU A 156 17.37 2.03 -1.69
C LEU A 156 17.79 0.96 -2.71
N LEU A 157 16.81 0.23 -3.21
CA LEU A 157 16.97 -0.73 -4.30
C LEU A 157 17.42 -0.05 -5.60
N ALA A 158 16.95 1.18 -5.85
CA ALA A 158 17.39 2.01 -6.97
C ALA A 158 18.81 2.61 -6.79
N GLY A 159 19.43 2.37 -5.63
CA GLY A 159 20.70 2.98 -5.24
C GLY A 159 20.49 4.26 -4.42
N ASN A 160 21.36 4.51 -3.45
CA ASN A 160 21.21 5.67 -2.57
C ASN A 160 21.43 7.00 -3.31
N ASP A 161 22.24 7.01 -4.37
CA ASP A 161 22.52 8.22 -5.15
C ASP A 161 21.30 8.72 -5.94
N SER A 162 20.28 7.87 -6.14
CA SER A 162 19.00 8.28 -6.72
C SER A 162 18.11 9.06 -5.72
N HIS A 163 18.52 9.17 -4.46
CA HIS A 163 17.77 9.91 -3.44
C HIS A 163 18.05 11.41 -3.56
N LYS A 164 16.98 12.16 -3.85
CA LYS A 164 16.99 13.62 -3.94
C LYS A 164 15.82 14.17 -3.14
N PRO A 165 15.96 15.36 -2.52
CA PRO A 165 14.89 15.96 -1.76
C PRO A 165 13.73 16.26 -2.69
N VAL A 166 12.52 15.91 -2.27
CA VAL A 166 11.31 16.11 -3.07
C VAL A 166 10.10 16.24 -2.16
N VAL A 167 9.17 17.10 -2.55
CA VAL A 167 7.86 17.25 -1.93
C VAL A 167 6.85 17.31 -3.07
N GLU A 168 6.28 16.16 -3.42
CA GLU A 168 5.37 16.05 -4.56
C GLU A 168 4.25 15.02 -4.30
N TRP A 169 3.22 15.07 -5.15
CA TRP A 169 2.22 14.03 -5.20
C TRP A 169 2.74 12.78 -5.89
N ALA A 170 2.35 11.61 -5.40
CA ALA A 170 2.58 10.32 -6.02
C ALA A 170 1.28 9.51 -6.06
N ILE A 171 1.20 8.58 -7.01
CA ILE A 171 0.06 7.68 -7.17
C ILE A 171 0.52 6.24 -6.94
N ILE A 172 -0.11 5.58 -5.99
CA ILE A 172 -0.06 4.13 -5.84
C ILE A 172 -1.29 3.60 -6.58
N SER A 173 -1.09 2.97 -7.74
CA SER A 173 -2.17 2.52 -8.61
C SER A 173 -2.93 1.31 -8.04
N ASP A 174 -2.23 0.42 -7.35
CA ASP A 174 -2.81 -0.72 -6.66
C ASP A 174 -1.92 -1.16 -5.49
N LEU A 175 -2.34 -0.82 -4.27
CA LEU A 175 -1.66 -1.22 -3.04
C LEU A 175 -1.70 -2.75 -2.82
N SER A 176 -2.65 -3.45 -3.43
CA SER A 176 -2.79 -4.91 -3.36
C SER A 176 -1.98 -5.65 -4.44
N ALA A 177 -1.24 -4.94 -5.28
CA ALA A 177 -0.51 -5.52 -6.40
C ALA A 177 0.46 -6.63 -5.97
N HIS A 178 0.54 -7.66 -6.80
CA HIS A 178 1.44 -8.79 -6.63
C HIS A 178 1.28 -9.57 -5.31
N ARG A 179 0.09 -9.56 -4.68
CA ARG A 179 -0.19 -10.35 -3.47
C ARG A 179 0.03 -11.86 -3.68
N SER A 180 -0.26 -12.37 -4.88
CA SER A 180 -0.12 -13.78 -5.27
C SER A 180 1.21 -14.14 -5.93
N ARG A 181 2.24 -13.28 -5.81
CA ARG A 181 3.59 -13.53 -6.34
C ARG A 181 4.23 -14.81 -5.77
N GLU A 182 5.17 -15.39 -6.51
CA GLU A 182 6.01 -16.50 -6.03
C GLU A 182 7.05 -16.04 -5.02
N SER A 183 7.73 -14.92 -5.28
CA SER A 183 8.59 -14.25 -4.32
C SER A 183 8.54 -12.72 -4.46
N VAL A 184 8.98 -12.01 -3.42
CA VAL A 184 9.16 -10.54 -3.48
C VAL A 184 10.23 -10.18 -4.50
N ALA A 185 11.28 -11.00 -4.64
CA ALA A 185 12.37 -10.76 -5.58
C ALA A 185 11.90 -10.76 -7.04
N ASP A 186 10.88 -11.54 -7.38
CA ASP A 186 10.41 -11.69 -8.76
C ASP A 186 9.63 -10.49 -9.29
N VAL A 187 9.03 -9.70 -8.39
CA VAL A 187 8.13 -8.60 -8.74
C VAL A 187 8.67 -7.23 -8.34
N ARG A 188 9.60 -7.18 -7.36
CA ARG A 188 10.19 -5.91 -6.95
C ARG A 188 11.18 -5.41 -8.00
N ASN A 189 11.18 -4.10 -8.21
CA ASN A 189 12.07 -3.38 -9.12
C ASN A 189 12.35 -1.97 -8.58
N SER A 190 13.05 -1.12 -9.33
CA SER A 190 13.39 0.26 -8.93
C SER A 190 12.19 1.16 -8.61
N ASN A 191 11.01 0.82 -9.11
CA ASN A 191 9.76 1.56 -8.89
C ASN A 191 8.94 0.97 -7.74
N SER A 192 9.43 -0.05 -7.06
CA SER A 192 8.77 -0.59 -5.87
C SER A 192 8.56 0.49 -4.83
N LEU A 193 7.44 0.43 -4.14
CA LEU A 193 7.07 1.36 -3.08
C LEU A 193 8.21 1.54 -2.07
N ALA A 194 8.59 2.77 -1.73
CA ALA A 194 9.58 3.06 -0.70
C ALA A 194 8.99 4.03 0.33
N ASP A 195 9.32 5.31 0.21
CA ASP A 195 8.88 6.40 1.08
C ASP A 195 7.36 6.54 1.03
N GLU A 196 6.77 6.38 -0.17
CA GLU A 196 5.35 6.54 -0.45
C GLU A 196 4.49 5.58 0.40
N GLY A 197 5.01 4.38 0.67
CA GLY A 197 4.34 3.39 1.52
C GLY A 197 4.39 3.72 3.00
N LEU A 198 5.47 4.36 3.44
CA LEU A 198 5.58 4.88 4.79
C LEU A 198 4.72 6.14 4.94
N THR A 199 4.68 7.00 3.91
CA THR A 199 3.74 8.12 3.81
C THR A 199 2.30 7.66 3.98
N LEU A 200 1.87 6.67 3.20
CA LEU A 200 0.50 6.16 3.29
C LEU A 200 0.17 5.66 4.70
N ALA A 201 1.14 5.02 5.38
CA ALA A 201 0.94 4.47 6.72
C ALA A 201 0.63 5.54 7.77
N TRP A 202 1.22 6.73 7.70
CA TRP A 202 0.87 7.83 8.61
C TRP A 202 -0.20 8.77 8.07
N LEU A 203 -0.35 8.87 6.74
CA LEU A 203 -1.35 9.72 6.08
C LEU A 203 -2.75 9.12 6.16
N ASN A 204 -2.86 7.78 6.21
CA ASN A 204 -4.12 7.05 6.26
C ASN A 204 -4.07 5.91 7.31
N PRO A 205 -3.98 6.25 8.61
CA PRO A 205 -3.95 5.26 9.69
C PRO A 205 -5.18 4.35 9.69
N GLU A 206 -6.33 4.84 9.20
CA GLU A 206 -7.56 4.05 9.04
C GLU A 206 -7.36 2.86 8.09
N ARG A 207 -6.61 3.06 6.99
CA ARG A 207 -6.28 1.96 6.07
C ARG A 207 -5.35 0.93 6.70
N VAL A 208 -4.41 1.34 7.54
CA VAL A 208 -3.53 0.41 8.28
C VAL A 208 -4.35 -0.39 9.30
N ALA A 209 -5.26 0.28 10.03
CA ALA A 209 -6.14 -0.37 11.01
C ALA A 209 -7.10 -1.40 10.38
N ALA A 210 -7.40 -1.26 9.09
CA ALA A 210 -8.24 -2.19 8.35
C ALA A 210 -7.53 -3.49 7.91
N ILE A 211 -6.20 -3.60 8.03
CA ILE A 211 -5.44 -4.79 7.60
C ILE A 211 -5.93 -6.03 8.35
N ASP A 212 -6.45 -7.00 7.61
CA ASP A 212 -6.93 -8.30 8.10
C ASP A 212 -6.28 -9.50 7.40
N TYR A 213 -5.38 -9.23 6.45
CA TYR A 213 -4.68 -10.20 5.60
C TYR A 213 -5.59 -11.06 4.72
N LYS A 214 -6.88 -10.73 4.62
CA LYS A 214 -7.89 -11.39 3.78
C LYS A 214 -8.42 -10.41 2.76
N GLU A 215 -9.17 -9.41 3.19
CA GLU A 215 -9.72 -8.34 2.37
C GLU A 215 -8.71 -7.21 2.17
N TRP A 216 -7.96 -6.87 3.22
CA TRP A 216 -7.02 -5.76 3.23
C TRP A 216 -5.62 -6.29 3.56
N CYS A 217 -4.73 -6.22 2.59
CA CYS A 217 -3.37 -6.71 2.77
C CYS A 217 -2.49 -5.71 3.51
N ALA A 218 -1.45 -6.24 4.16
CA ALA A 218 -0.24 -5.49 4.47
C ALA A 218 0.55 -5.21 3.18
N TRP A 219 1.56 -4.35 3.21
CA TRP A 219 2.35 -4.03 2.03
C TRP A 219 3.84 -3.89 2.32
N PHE A 220 4.64 -4.41 1.39
CA PHE A 220 6.08 -4.21 1.41
C PHE A 220 6.42 -2.82 0.83
N CYS A 221 7.28 -2.09 1.54
CA CYS A 221 8.02 -0.98 0.96
C CYS A 221 9.27 -1.54 0.27
N ALA A 222 9.07 -2.26 -0.85
CA ALA A 222 10.11 -3.04 -1.52
C ALA A 222 11.18 -2.25 -2.28
N GLY A 223 11.08 -0.92 -2.30
CA GLY A 223 12.18 -0.05 -2.69
C GLY A 223 13.26 0.05 -1.60
N TYR A 224 13.01 -0.40 -0.38
CA TYR A 224 13.99 -0.49 0.70
C TYR A 224 14.59 -1.88 0.87
N GLU A 225 15.90 -1.93 1.15
CA GLU A 225 16.63 -3.17 1.43
C GLU A 225 17.39 -3.10 2.75
N LEU A 226 17.09 -4.06 3.62
CA LEU A 226 17.71 -4.18 4.93
C LEU A 226 18.87 -5.17 4.92
N ASN A 227 19.99 -4.73 5.46
CA ASN A 227 21.11 -5.57 5.81
C ASN A 227 20.95 -6.05 7.25
N ILE A 228 20.74 -7.35 7.45
CA ILE A 228 20.77 -7.95 8.79
C ILE A 228 21.98 -8.89 8.84
N PRO A 229 23.07 -8.47 9.49
CA PRO A 229 24.27 -9.27 9.64
C PRO A 229 24.00 -10.62 10.29
N GLY A 230 24.77 -11.64 9.93
CA GLY A 230 24.59 -13.02 10.40
C GLY A 230 23.42 -13.77 9.72
N ARG A 231 22.82 -13.17 8.70
CA ARG A 231 21.89 -13.80 7.74
C ARG A 231 22.31 -13.39 6.32
N ASP A 232 21.66 -13.93 5.29
CA ASP A 232 21.92 -13.44 3.94
C ASP A 232 21.61 -11.94 3.86
N SER A 233 22.67 -11.17 3.61
CA SER A 233 22.63 -9.73 3.60
C SER A 233 21.69 -9.25 2.49
N ARG A 234 20.94 -8.17 2.76
CA ARG A 234 20.05 -7.50 1.79
C ARG A 234 18.87 -8.33 1.28
N GLN A 235 18.52 -9.44 1.94
CA GLN A 235 17.35 -10.25 1.58
C GLN A 235 16.06 -9.86 2.31
N ARG A 236 16.09 -8.79 3.11
CA ARG A 236 14.93 -8.34 3.88
C ARG A 236 14.43 -7.00 3.44
N VAL A 237 13.12 -6.89 3.47
CA VAL A 237 12.38 -5.76 2.90
C VAL A 237 11.46 -5.19 3.98
N VAL A 238 11.39 -3.87 4.04
CA VAL A 238 10.53 -3.15 4.99
C VAL A 238 9.07 -3.51 4.73
N LEU A 239 8.32 -3.78 5.80
CA LEU A 239 6.93 -4.20 5.79
C LEU A 239 6.14 -3.31 6.74
N VAL A 240 5.06 -2.72 6.23
CA VAL A 240 4.01 -2.11 7.05
C VAL A 240 2.90 -3.14 7.23
N ASP A 241 2.63 -3.53 8.47
CA ASP A 241 1.57 -4.49 8.78
C ASP A 241 0.85 -4.17 10.10
N LEU A 242 -0.22 -4.93 10.39
CA LEU A 242 -0.99 -4.81 11.62
C LEU A 242 -0.95 -6.12 12.41
N ARG A 243 -0.57 -6.05 13.68
CA ARG A 243 -0.57 -7.22 14.55
C ARG A 243 -1.99 -7.47 15.10
N LEU A 244 -2.70 -8.44 14.52
CA LEU A 244 -4.14 -8.66 14.81
C LEU A 244 -4.46 -8.94 16.29
N HIS A 245 -3.55 -9.52 17.06
CA HIS A 245 -3.86 -9.89 18.45
C HIS A 245 -4.00 -8.69 19.39
N ASP A 246 -3.34 -7.57 19.11
CA ASP A 246 -3.39 -6.38 19.95
C ASP A 246 -3.62 -5.08 19.19
N GLY A 247 -3.72 -5.13 17.86
CA GLY A 247 -3.92 -3.98 16.99
C GLY A 247 -2.69 -3.09 16.85
N ALA A 248 -1.48 -3.58 17.16
CA ALA A 248 -0.27 -2.78 17.00
C ALA A 248 0.10 -2.64 15.51
N THR A 249 0.21 -1.40 15.04
CA THR A 249 0.84 -1.09 13.75
C THR A 249 2.32 -1.39 13.84
N ARG A 250 2.84 -2.17 12.88
CA ARG A 250 4.25 -2.57 12.89
C ARG A 250 5.01 -2.06 11.69
N LEU A 251 6.21 -1.58 11.98
CA LEU A 251 7.27 -1.44 10.99
C LEU A 251 8.24 -2.60 11.18
N HIS A 252 8.13 -3.60 10.31
CA HIS A 252 8.86 -4.86 10.41
C HIS A 252 9.66 -5.10 9.13
N ALA A 253 10.32 -6.26 9.04
CA ALA A 253 10.94 -6.70 7.82
C ALA A 253 10.87 -8.22 7.70
N ARG A 254 10.51 -8.67 6.50
CA ARG A 254 10.46 -10.10 6.17
C ARG A 254 11.45 -10.41 5.07
N TRP A 255 11.80 -11.68 5.01
CA TRP A 255 12.60 -12.22 3.92
C TRP A 255 11.86 -12.03 2.60
N CYS A 256 12.59 -11.77 1.53
CA CYS A 256 12.03 -11.58 0.19
C CYS A 256 11.47 -12.87 -0.45
N SER A 257 11.45 -14.00 0.25
CA SER A 257 10.86 -15.27 -0.22
C SER A 257 9.39 -15.43 0.20
N ASN A 258 8.72 -16.43 -0.38
CA ASN A 258 7.27 -16.73 -0.36
C ASN A 258 6.57 -16.87 1.01
N THR A 259 7.22 -16.51 2.13
CA THR A 259 6.71 -16.84 3.47
C THR A 259 5.52 -15.97 3.92
N TYR A 260 5.11 -14.94 3.15
CA TYR A 260 4.05 -14.02 3.57
C TYR A 260 3.07 -13.60 2.46
N VAL A 261 2.17 -14.52 2.11
CA VAL A 261 1.06 -14.32 1.15
C VAL A 261 0.02 -13.28 1.60
N GLY A 262 0.07 -12.84 2.86
CA GLY A 262 -0.82 -11.82 3.42
C GLY A 262 -0.44 -10.37 3.05
N ALA A 263 0.73 -10.15 2.48
CA ALA A 263 1.19 -8.81 2.07
C ALA A 263 1.42 -8.71 0.57
N SER A 264 1.21 -7.52 0.01
CA SER A 264 1.46 -7.14 -1.38
C SER A 264 2.86 -6.56 -1.60
N VAL A 265 3.30 -6.48 -2.86
CA VAL A 265 4.53 -5.78 -3.27
C VAL A 265 4.17 -4.76 -4.34
N PRO A 266 3.62 -3.61 -3.95
CA PRO A 266 3.19 -2.59 -4.89
C PRO A 266 4.36 -1.78 -5.46
N SER A 267 4.09 -1.11 -6.58
CA SER A 267 5.00 -0.13 -7.20
C SER A 267 4.31 1.23 -7.29
N VAL A 268 5.12 2.28 -7.40
CA VAL A 268 4.66 3.63 -7.73
C VAL A 268 4.67 3.77 -9.25
N GLY A 269 3.58 4.29 -9.80
CA GLY A 269 3.40 4.53 -11.23
C GLY A 269 3.81 5.94 -11.64
#